data_AF-A0A7C2Y696-F1
#
_entry.id   AF-A0A7C2Y696-F1
#
_cell.length_a   1.000
_cell.length_b   1.000
_cell.length_c   1.000
_cell.angle_alpha   90.00
_cell.angle_beta   90.00
_cell.angle_gamma   90.00
#
_symmetry.space_group_name_H-M   'P 1'
#
loop_
_entity.id
_entity.type
_entity.pdbx_description
1 polymer ?
#
loop_
_entity_poly.entity_id
_entity_poly.type
_entity_poly.pdbx_seq_one_letter_code
_entity_poly.pdbx_strand_id
1 'polypeptide(L)' 'MKDRKKTPVKDDIWVAVKVWRGFPDEIKAFRTEKAALRQEKNWRKQMNQDYDETGVFQIKEINAD' A
#
# COMPACT_ATOMS: atom_id res chain seq x y z
N MET A 1 -35.83 -6.28 -11.91
CA MET A 1 -34.49 -5.70 -12.14
C MET A 1 -33.54 -6.47 -11.22
N LYS A 2 -32.66 -7.34 -11.74
CA LYS A 2 -31.79 -8.15 -10.88
C LYS A 2 -30.63 -7.28 -10.40
N ASP A 3 -30.59 -6.99 -9.10
CA ASP A 3 -29.41 -6.44 -8.44
C ASP A 3 -28.21 -7.31 -8.77
N ARG A 4 -27.29 -6.80 -9.59
CA ARG A 4 -25.98 -7.41 -9.77
C ARG A 4 -25.27 -7.23 -8.44
N LYS A 5 -25.29 -8.27 -7.60
CA LYS A 5 -24.36 -8.39 -6.46
C LYS A 5 -22.96 -8.13 -7.02
N LYS A 6 -22.37 -7.00 -6.64
CA LYS A 6 -21.00 -6.65 -6.99
C LYS A 6 -20.14 -7.67 -6.24
N THR A 7 -19.68 -8.72 -6.93
CA THR A 7 -18.78 -9.69 -6.35
C THR A 7 -17.58 -8.88 -5.83
N PRO A 8 -17.26 -8.90 -4.52
CA PRO A 8 -16.05 -8.24 -4.05
C PRO A 8 -14.91 -8.91 -4.79
N VAL A 9 -14.25 -8.15 -5.66
CA VAL A 9 -13.07 -8.65 -6.32
C VAL A 9 -12.07 -8.79 -5.19
N LYS A 10 -11.66 -10.04 -4.91
CA LYS A 10 -10.55 -10.38 -4.01
C LYS A 10 -9.23 -9.88 -4.62
N ASP A 11 -9.17 -8.60 -4.94
CA ASP A 11 -7.97 -7.99 -5.46
C ASP A 11 -7.05 -7.78 -4.27
N ASP A 12 -5.91 -8.47 -4.28
CA ASP A 12 -4.82 -8.18 -3.36
C ASP A 12 -4.43 -6.70 -3.51
N ILE A 13 -4.71 -5.90 -2.49
CA ILE A 13 -4.32 -4.49 -2.46
C ILE A 13 -2.94 -4.40 -1.80
N TRP A 14 -2.03 -3.73 -2.48
CA TRP A 14 -0.68 -3.48 -1.99
C TRP A 14 -0.55 -2.01 -1.63
N VAL A 15 -0.15 -1.72 -0.39
CA VAL A 15 -0.02 -0.35 0.11
C VAL A 15 1.45 -0.04 0.32
N ALA A 16 1.94 1.03 -0.30
CA ALA A 16 3.24 1.61 0.01
C ALA A 16 3.05 2.79 0.96
N VAL A 17 3.84 2.85 2.03
CA VAL A 17 3.80 3.90 3.05
C VAL A 17 5.17 4.58 3.11
N LYS A 18 5.18 5.91 3.17
CA LYS A 18 6.33 6.74 3.45
C LYS A 18 6.12 7.45 4.78
N VAL A 19 7.10 7.35 5.67
CA VAL A 19 7.15 7.97 6.99
C VAL A 19 8.32 8.93 7.02
N TRP A 20 8.08 10.18 7.43
CA TRP A 20 9.09 11.21 7.59
C TRP A 20 9.22 11.55 9.06
N ARG A 21 10.39 11.31 9.67
CA ARG A 21 10.66 11.60 11.10
C ARG A 21 9.57 11.05 12.04
N GLY A 22 9.14 9.82 11.80
CA GLY A 22 8.13 9.13 12.62
C GLY A 22 6.67 9.47 12.30
N PHE A 23 6.39 10.33 11.32
CA PHE A 23 5.03 10.67 10.90
C PHE A 23 4.71 10.12 9.51
N PRO A 24 3.55 9.47 9.29
CA PRO A 24 3.11 9.10 7.96
C PRO A 24 2.99 10.35 7.07
N ASP A 25 3.75 10.39 5.99
CA ASP A 25 3.81 11.50 5.04
C ASP A 25 2.96 11.17 3.80
N GLU A 26 3.14 9.97 3.23
CA GLU A 26 2.45 9.57 2.00
C GLU A 26 2.03 8.10 2.05
N ILE A 27 0.81 7.80 1.60
CA ILE A 27 0.25 6.44 1.51
C ILE A 27 -0.33 6.25 0.11
N LYS A 28 0.07 5.17 -0.57
CA LYS A 28 -0.45 4.83 -1.91
C LYS A 28 -0.85 3.37 -2.02
N ALA A 29 -2.04 3.13 -2.59
CA ALA A 29 -2.56 1.79 -2.86
C ALA A 29 -2.33 1.40 -4.33
N PHE A 30 -2.02 0.12 -4.55
CA PHE A 30 -1.71 -0.47 -5.83
C PHE A 30 -2.40 -1.82 -5.97
N ARG A 31 -2.73 -2.19 -7.21
CA ARG A 31 -3.27 -3.53 -7.53
C ARG A 31 -2.20 -4.61 -7.63
N THR A 32 -0.92 -4.25 -7.67
CA THR A 32 0.18 -5.20 -7.83
C THR A 32 1.34 -4.84 -6.92
N GLU A 33 1.98 -5.86 -6.36
CA GLU A 33 3.18 -5.72 -5.52
C GLU A 33 4.29 -4.97 -6.25
N LYS A 34 4.52 -5.30 -7.53
CA LYS A 34 5.57 -4.68 -8.35
C LYS A 34 5.41 -3.17 -8.47
N ALA A 35 4.17 -2.68 -8.55
CA ALA A 35 3.91 -1.24 -8.62
C ALA A 35 4.18 -0.57 -7.27
N ALA A 36 3.76 -1.19 -6.16
CA ALA A 36 4.04 -0.71 -4.81
C ALA A 36 5.55 -0.67 -4.51
N LEU A 37 6.28 -1.73 -4.82
CA LEU A 37 7.74 -1.81 -4.66
C LEU A 37 8.48 -0.78 -5.52
N ARG A 38 7.99 -0.51 -6.74
CA ARG A 38 8.57 0.54 -7.58
C ARG A 38 8.39 1.92 -6.95
N GLN A 39 7.23 2.19 -6.34
CA GLN A 39 6.99 3.45 -5.64
C GLN A 39 7.87 3.58 -4.40
N GLU A 40 7.95 2.54 -3.58
CA GLU A 40 8.81 2.49 -2.38
C GLU A 40 10.27 2.75 -2.75
N LYS A 41 10.80 2.07 -3.79
CA LYS A 41 12.17 2.30 -4.27
C LYS A 41 12.41 3.73 -4.75
N ASN A 42 11.38 4.37 -5.32
CA ASN A 42 11.51 5.76 -5.75
C ASN A 42 11.56 6.72 -4.55
N TRP A 43 10.74 6.50 -3.52
CA TRP A 43 10.82 7.28 -2.28
C TRP A 43 12.16 7.07 -1.57
N ARG A 44 12.61 5.82 -1.45
CA ARG A 44 13.88 5.46 -0.78
C ARG A 44 15.09 6.22 -1.34
N LYS A 45 15.09 6.58 -2.63
CA LYS A 45 16.17 7.38 -3.25
C LYS A 45 16.30 8.81 -2.70
N GLN A 46 15.24 9.33 -2.10
CA GLN A 46 15.15 10.72 -1.62
C GLN A 46 15.05 10.82 -0.09
N MET A 47 15.06 9.68 0.60
CA MET A 47 14.84 9.59 2.04
C MET A 47 16.17 9.52 2.81
N ASN A 48 16.17 10.08 4.01
CA ASN A 48 17.27 9.90 4.95
C ASN A 48 16.99 8.66 5.81
N GLN A 49 17.76 7.59 5.59
CA GLN A 49 17.52 6.28 6.24
C GLN A 49 17.70 6.29 7.76
N ASP A 50 18.35 7.31 8.32
CA ASP A 50 18.50 7.45 9.77
C ASP A 50 17.23 7.99 10.45
N TYR A 51 16.33 8.61 9.68
CA TYR A 51 15.16 9.35 10.20
C TYR A 51 13.83 9.01 9.52
N ASP A 52 13.88 8.44 8.32
CA ASP A 52 12.72 8.21 7.47
C ASP A 52 12.56 6.71 7.19
N GLU A 53 11.31 6.26 7.14
CA GLU A 53 10.98 4.86 6.94
C GLU A 53 10.00 4.68 5.79
N THR A 54 10.12 3.57 5.07
CA THR A 54 9.16 3.23 4.02
C THR A 54 8.99 1.73 3.92
N GLY A 55 7.79 1.30 3.56
CA GLY A 55 7.44 -0.12 3.50
C GLY A 55 6.28 -0.40 2.54
N VAL A 56 6.19 -1.65 2.12
CA VAL A 56 5.09 -2.17 1.29
C VAL A 56 4.38 -3.27 2.07
N PHE A 57 3.05 -3.19 2.13
CA PHE A 57 2.20 -4.11 2.88
C PHE A 57 1.12 -4.67 1.97
N GLN A 58 0.87 -5.97 2.07
CA GLN A 58 -0.29 -6.60 1.44
C GLN A 58 -1.49 -6.48 2.39
N ILE A 59 -2.56 -5.87 1.92
CA ILE A 59 -3.85 -5.85 2.61
C ILE A 59 -4.69 -6.98 2.04
N LYS A 60 -4.87 -8.02 2.86
CA LYS A 60 -5.86 -9.06 2.61
C LYS A 60 -7.13 -8.70 3.37
N GLU A 61 -8.28 -8.92 2.75
CA GLU A 61 -9.55 -8.82 3.45
C GLU A 61 -9.52 -9.81 4.63
N ILE A 62 -9.51 -9.29 5.86
CA ILE A 62 -9.63 -10.09 7.06
C ILE A 62 -11.14 -10.21 7.29
N ASN A 63 -11.70 -11.40 7.09
CA ASN A 63 -13.03 -11.66 7.61
C ASN A 63 -12.92 -11.58 9.14
N ALA A 64 -13.54 -10.57 9.74
CA ALA A 64 -13.76 -10.55 11.18
C ALA A 64 -14.86 -11.59 11.46
N ASP A 65 -14.47 -12.73 12.02
CA ASP A 65 -15.38 -13.76 12.56
C ASP A 65 -16.04 -13.28 13.86
#